data_AF-A0A3D5X5L0-F1
#
_entry.id   AF-A0A3D5X5L0-F1
#
_cell.length_a   1.000
_cell.length_b   1.000
_cell.length_c   1.000
_cell.angle_alpha   90.00
_cell.angle_beta   90.00
_cell.angle_gamma   90.00
#
_symmetry.space_group_name_H-M   'P 1'
#
loop_
_entity.id
_entity.type
_entity.pdbx_description
1 polymer ?
#
loop_
_entity_poly.entity_id
_entity_poly.type
_entity_poly.pdbx_seq_one_letter_code
_entity_poly.pdbx_strand_id
1 'polypeptide(L)' 'EGELAEIIEETINNLPHRSREIFMLSRFEGLKYAEIAKKLSISIKTVEANMGKALRLIRLNLARYDQTTL' A
#
# COMPACT_ATOMS: atom_id res chain seq x y z
N GLU A 1 1.29 15.96 17.36
CA GLU A 1 0.83 14.56 17.42
C GLU A 1 1.29 13.86 16.15
N GLY A 2 2.05 12.76 16.26
CA GLY A 2 2.23 11.73 15.22
C GLY A 2 2.84 12.08 13.86
N GLU A 3 4.06 12.61 13.76
CA GLU A 3 4.82 12.76 12.49
C GLU A 3 4.78 11.48 11.61
N LEU A 4 4.88 10.32 12.25
CA LEU A 4 4.86 9.04 11.56
C LEU A 4 3.53 8.73 10.86
N ALA A 5 2.41 9.19 11.42
CA ALA A 5 1.08 8.94 10.86
C ALA A 5 0.86 9.78 9.59
N GLU A 6 1.27 11.04 9.60
CA GLU A 6 1.22 11.94 8.43
C GLU A 6 2.03 11.38 7.26
N ILE A 7 3.24 10.88 7.53
CA ILE A 7 4.11 10.31 6.49
C ILE A 7 3.49 9.06 5.87
N ILE A 8 2.87 8.20 6.69
CA ILE A 8 2.17 7.02 6.21
C ILE A 8 0.98 7.43 5.33
N GLU A 9 0.20 8.42 5.76
CA GLU A 9 -0.94 8.92 5.01
C GLU A 9 -0.51 9.54 3.67
N GLU A 10 0.52 10.37 3.67
CA GLU A 10 1.10 10.96 2.46
C GLU A 10 1.65 9.88 1.52
N THR A 11 2.29 8.86 2.08
CA THR A 11 2.80 7.71 1.32
C THR A 11 1.66 6.93 0.67
N ILE A 12 0.57 6.66 1.40
CA ILE A 12 -0.63 6.01 0.87
C ILE A 12 -1.28 6.89 -0.21
N ASN A 13 -1.26 8.21 -0.04
CA ASN A 13 -1.78 9.15 -1.02
C ASN A 13 -0.95 9.22 -2.31
N ASN A 14 0.36 9.00 -2.20
CA ASN A 14 1.28 8.90 -3.33
C ASN A 14 1.27 7.53 -4.03
N LEU A 15 0.57 6.52 -3.49
CA LEU A 15 0.42 5.24 -4.17
C LEU A 15 -0.46 5.37 -5.43
N PRO A 16 -0.10 4.67 -6.52
CA PRO A 16 -0.99 4.53 -7.68
C PRO A 16 -2.36 4.02 -7.23
N HIS A 17 -3.44 4.56 -7.82
CA HIS A 17 -4.82 4.28 -7.40
C HIS A 17 -5.10 2.78 -7.18
N ARG A 18 -4.70 1.93 -8.13
CA ARG A 18 -4.82 0.47 -8.06
C ARG A 18 -4.08 -0.15 -6.88
N SER A 19 -2.84 0.28 -6.63
CA SER A 19 -2.02 -0.24 -5.53
C SER A 19 -2.58 0.17 -4.16
N ARG A 20 -3.07 1.41 -4.06
CA ARG A 20 -3.75 1.93 -2.86
C ARG A 20 -5.02 1.16 -2.57
N GLU A 21 -5.89 1.02 -3.57
CA GLU A 21 -7.16 0.30 -3.44
C GLU A 21 -6.93 -1.15 -2.99
N ILE A 22 -6.01 -1.88 -3.61
CA ILE A 22 -5.66 -3.25 -3.23
C ILE A 22 -5.11 -3.32 -1.80
N PHE A 23 -4.25 -2.37 -1.42
CA PHE A 23 -3.71 -2.30 -0.06
C PHE A 23 -4.83 -2.04 0.97
N MET A 24 -5.75 -1.12 0.67
CA MET A 24 -6.87 -0.79 1.54
C MET A 24 -7.80 -1.99 1.75
N LEU A 25 -8.20 -2.66 0.66
CA LEU A 25 -9.04 -3.86 0.69
C LEU A 25 -8.40 -4.99 1.50
N SER A 26 -7.09 -5.19 1.36
CA SER A 26 -6.35 -6.20 2.12
C SER A 26 -6.24 -5.84 3.60
N ARG A 27 -5.85 -4.60 3.91
CA ARG A 27 -5.44 -4.21 5.26
C ARG A 27 -6.60 -3.75 6.16
N PHE A 28 -7.57 -3.03 5.59
CA PHE A 28 -8.71 -2.48 6.33
C PHE A 28 -9.96 -3.34 6.19
N GLU A 29 -10.26 -3.84 4.99
CA GLU A 29 -11.41 -4.75 4.81
C GLU A 29 -11.04 -6.22 5.12
N GLY A 30 -9.76 -6.56 5.26
CA GLY A 30 -9.31 -7.91 5.58
C GLY A 30 -9.53 -8.93 4.44
N LEU A 31 -9.75 -8.45 3.21
CA LEU A 31 -10.01 -9.32 2.07
C LEU A 31 -8.77 -10.10 1.65
N LYS A 32 -8.95 -11.36 1.30
CA LYS A 32 -7.87 -12.18 0.71
C LYS A 32 -7.60 -11.74 -0.72
N TYR A 33 -6.39 -11.99 -1.21
CA TYR A 33 -6.01 -11.60 -2.59
C TYR A 33 -6.93 -12.18 -3.67
N ALA A 34 -7.47 -13.39 -3.45
CA ALA A 34 -8.46 -13.99 -4.35
C ALA A 34 -9.80 -13.22 -4.36
N GLU A 35 -10.23 -12.70 -3.22
CA GLU A 35 -11.46 -11.91 -3.10
C GLU A 35 -11.27 -10.53 -3.73
N ILE A 36 -10.11 -9.91 -3.53
CA ILE A 36 -9.74 -8.66 -4.18
C ILE A 36 -9.68 -8.83 -5.70
N ALA A 37 -9.06 -9.91 -6.16
CA ALA A 37 -8.97 -10.25 -7.59
C ALA A 37 -10.37 -10.36 -8.21
N LYS A 38 -11.29 -11.03 -7.52
CA LYS A 38 -12.69 -11.15 -7.95
C LYS A 38 -13.41 -9.80 -7.92
N LYS A 39 -13.26 -9.01 -6.84
CA LYS A 39 -13.90 -7.70 -6.63
C LYS A 39 -13.47 -6.68 -7.69
N LEU A 40 -12.19 -6.70 -8.07
CA LEU A 40 -11.61 -5.78 -9.06
C LEU A 40 -11.55 -6.35 -10.48
N SER A 41 -12.13 -7.53 -10.70
CA SER A 41 -12.13 -8.26 -11.98
C SER A 41 -10.73 -8.36 -12.63
N ILE A 42 -9.73 -8.74 -11.83
CA ILE A 42 -8.33 -8.91 -12.25
C ILE A 42 -7.76 -10.24 -11.80
N SER A 43 -6.59 -10.60 -12.31
CA SER A 43 -5.90 -11.81 -11.86
C SER A 43 -5.30 -11.63 -10.45
N ILE A 44 -5.20 -12.73 -9.70
CA ILE A 44 -4.50 -12.76 -8.41
C ILE A 44 -3.05 -12.30 -8.57
N LYS A 45 -2.37 -12.68 -9.66
CA LYS A 45 -1.03 -12.18 -9.99
C LYS A 45 -0.97 -10.66 -10.11
N THR A 46 -2.02 -10.05 -10.68
CA THR A 46 -2.13 -8.59 -10.76
C THR A 46 -2.30 -7.98 -9.36
N VAL A 47 -3.06 -8.62 -8.47
CA VAL A 47 -3.19 -8.20 -7.07
C VAL A 47 -1.84 -8.25 -6.36
N GLU A 48 -1.13 -9.38 -6.45
CA GLU A 48 0.20 -9.58 -5.86
C GLU A 48 1.22 -8.54 -6.38
N ALA A 49 1.25 -8.31 -7.69
CA ALA A 49 2.16 -7.34 -8.30
C ALA A 49 1.90 -5.90 -7.80
N ASN A 50 0.64 -5.49 -7.69
CA ASN A 50 0.28 -4.17 -7.18
C ASN A 50 0.52 -4.06 -5.66
N MET A 51 0.26 -5.12 -4.91
CA MET A 51 0.53 -5.17 -3.47
C MET A 51 2.03 -5.10 -3.18
N GLY A 52 2.85 -5.81 -3.96
CA GLY A 52 4.31 -5.71 -3.89
C GLY A 52 4.83 -4.30 -4.19
N LYS A 53 4.25 -3.62 -5.19
CA LYS A 53 4.56 -2.21 -5.47
C LYS A 53 4.15 -1.29 -4.32
N ALA A 54 2.96 -1.49 -3.74
CA ALA A 54 2.48 -0.72 -2.60
C ALA A 54 3.45 -0.84 -1.40
N LEU A 55 3.77 -2.07 -1.00
CA LEU A 55 4.67 -2.34 0.12
C LEU A 55 6.08 -1.81 -0.12
N ARG A 56 6.60 -1.90 -1.36
CA ARG A 56 7.91 -1.34 -1.71
C ARG A 56 7.94 0.18 -1.56
N LEU A 57 6.92 0.88 -2.02
CA LEU A 57 6.81 2.33 -1.89
C LEU A 57 6.65 2.75 -0.43
N ILE A 58 5.87 2.01 0.35
CA ILE A 58 5.73 2.23 1.80
C ILE A 58 7.09 2.09 2.49
N ARG A 59 7.82 0.99 2.22
CA ARG A 59 9.16 0.78 2.77
C ARG A 59 10.17 1.86 2.36
N LEU A 60 10.14 2.33 1.11
CA LEU A 60 11.05 3.36 0.63
C LEU A 60 10.84 4.69 1.35
N ASN A 61 9.59 5.10 1.56
CA ASN A 61 9.27 6.34 2.26
C ASN A 61 9.60 6.25 3.75
N LEU A 62 9.32 5.11 4.39
CA LEU A 62 9.72 4.86 5.78
C LEU A 62 11.25 4.86 5.95
N ALA A 63 12.00 4.25 5.03
CA ALA A 63 13.46 4.25 5.08
C ALA A 63 14.06 5.66 4.88
N ARG A 64 13.41 6.51 4.07
CA ARG A 64 13.81 7.91 3.89
C ARG A 64 13.61 8.73 5.17
N TYR A 65 12.58 8.43 5.96
CA TYR A 65 12.37 9.06 7.27
C TYR A 65 13.45 8.67 8.28
N ASP A 66 13.83 7.39 8.34
CA ASP A 66 14.89 6.89 9.23
C ASP A 66 16.27 7.56 8.95
N GLN A 67 16.50 7.97 7.70
CA GLN A 67 17.72 8.68 7.28
C GLN A 67 17.69 10.21 7.53
N THR A 68 16.50 10.80 7.75
CA THR A 68 16.34 12.25 7.90
C THR A 68 16.42 12.70 9.37
N THR A 69 16.43 11.75 10.32
CA THR A 69 16.54 12.03 11.77
C THR A 69 18.01 12.01 12.27
N LEU A 70 19.00 12.03 11.37
CA LEU A 70 20.43 12.12 11.69
C LEU A 70 21.00 13.51 11.41
#